data_AF-A0A8J7B7G5-F1
#
_entry.id   AF-A0A8J7B7G5-F1
#
_cell.length_a   1.000
_cell.length_b   1.000
_cell.length_c   1.000
_cell.angle_alpha   90.00
_cell.angle_beta   90.00
_cell.angle_gamma   90.00
#
_symmetry.space_group_name_H-M   'P 1'
#
loop_
_entity.id
_entity.type
_entity.pdbx_description
1 polymer ?
#
loop_
_entity_poly.entity_id
_entity_poly.type
_entity_poly.pdbx_seq_one_letter_code
_entity_poly.pdbx_strand_id
1 'polypeptide(L)' 'MTRPKSNAKLTYRFLLLFLAMGIFGLFSDMEVNLFLKIAGMSISLQAGFALLYFGVYRQKR' A
#
# COMPACT_ATOMS: atom_id res chain seq x y z
N MET A 1 -16.97 -24.70 2.32
CA MET A 1 -16.26 -23.44 2.66
C MET A 1 -15.41 -23.00 1.48
N THR A 2 -16.01 -22.26 0.53
CA THR A 2 -15.34 -21.76 -0.68
C THR A 2 -14.44 -20.56 -0.33
N ARG A 3 -13.12 -20.77 -0.31
CA ARG A 3 -12.14 -19.70 -0.05
C ARG A 3 -12.24 -18.63 -1.15
N PRO A 4 -12.44 -17.35 -0.84
CA PRO A 4 -12.58 -16.29 -1.86
C PRO A 4 -11.21 -16.00 -2.49
N LYS A 5 -10.85 -16.73 -3.55
CA LYS A 5 -9.62 -16.48 -4.35
C LYS A 5 -9.67 -15.13 -5.09
N SER A 6 -10.86 -14.52 -5.25
CA SER A 6 -11.06 -13.23 -5.91
C SER A 6 -10.52 -12.04 -5.11
N ASN A 7 -10.64 -12.08 -3.78
CA ASN A 7 -10.35 -10.91 -2.93
C ASN A 7 -8.86 -10.59 -2.86
N ALA A 8 -7.97 -11.59 -2.96
CA ALA A 8 -6.52 -11.39 -2.87
C ALA A 8 -5.98 -10.47 -3.99
N LYS A 9 -6.49 -10.61 -5.22
CA LYS A 9 -6.08 -9.77 -6.36
C LYS A 9 -6.58 -8.34 -6.21
N LEU A 10 -7.77 -8.18 -5.65
CA LEU A 10 -8.37 -6.87 -5.36
C LEU A 10 -7.61 -6.16 -4.24
N THR A 11 -7.33 -6.84 -3.14
CA THR A 11 -6.53 -6.33 -2.01
C THR A 11 -5.14 -5.89 -2.46
N TYR A 12 -4.47 -6.69 -3.30
CA TYR A 12 -3.16 -6.33 -3.84
C TYR A 12 -3.19 -5.03 -4.68
N ARG A 13 -4.23 -4.84 -5.50
CA ARG A 13 -4.43 -3.60 -6.28
C ARG A 13 -4.68 -2.39 -5.39
N PHE A 14 -5.49 -2.54 -4.34
CA PHE A 14 -5.71 -1.46 -3.37
C PHE A 14 -4.43 -1.08 -2.63
N LEU A 15 -3.65 -2.06 -2.19
CA LEU A 15 -2.36 -1.81 -1.54
C LEU A 15 -1.38 -1.07 -2.47
N LEU A 16 -1.34 -1.42 -3.75
CA LEU A 16 -0.56 -0.69 -4.76
C LEU A 16 -1.04 0.76 -4.93
N LEU A 17 -2.35 0.98 -4.98
CA LEU A 17 -2.93 2.33 -5.05
C LEU A 17 -2.57 3.17 -3.83
N PHE A 18 -2.68 2.61 -2.62
CA PHE A 18 -2.30 3.31 -1.39
C PHE A 18 -0.81 3.64 -1.34
N LEU A 19 0.04 2.71 -1.78
CA LEU A 19 1.47 2.95 -1.90
C LEU A 19 1.77 4.09 -2.89
N ALA A 20 1.17 4.06 -4.08
CA ALA A 20 1.36 5.09 -5.09
C ALA A 20 0.86 6.47 -4.62
N MET A 21 -0.29 6.53 -3.95
CA MET A 21 -0.86 7.76 -3.42
C MET A 21 0.00 8.35 -2.30
N GLY A 22 0.51 7.52 -1.39
CA GLY A 22 1.38 7.97 -0.31
C GLY A 22 2.75 8.46 -0.82
N ILE A 23 3.33 7.79 -1.82
CA ILE A 23 4.56 8.24 -2.51
C ILE A 23 4.30 9.56 -3.24
N PHE A 24 3.22 9.67 -4.00
CA PHE A 24 2.87 10.92 -4.69
C PHE A 24 2.71 12.09 -3.70
N GLY A 25 2.04 11.88 -2.57
CA GLY A 25 1.89 12.90 -1.52
C GLY A 25 3.20 13.31 -0.85
N LEU A 26 4.20 12.42 -0.82
CA LEU A 26 5.54 12.70 -0.29
C LEU A 26 6.41 13.52 -1.24
N PHE A 27 6.41 13.17 -2.53
CA PHE A 27 7.26 13.79 -3.55
C PHE A 27 6.59 14.96 -4.28
N SER A 28 5.31 15.22 -4.01
CA SER A 28 4.64 16.39 -4.53
C SER A 28 5.22 17.65 -3.90
N ASP A 29 5.62 18.60 -4.76
CA ASP A 29 6.07 19.94 -4.39
C ASP A 29 4.93 20.84 -3.87
N MET A 30 3.72 20.29 -3.74
CA MET A 30 2.64 21.00 -3.06
C MET A 30 3.06 21.36 -1.64
N GLU A 31 2.71 22.58 -1.22
CA GLU A 31 2.83 23.06 0.17
C GLU A 31 1.82 22.32 1.05
N VAL A 32 2.04 21.02 1.22
CA VAL A 32 1.25 20.17 2.09
C VAL A 32 1.87 20.23 3.47
N ASN A 33 1.03 20.44 4.49
CA ASN A 33 1.42 20.47 5.89
C ASN A 33 2.31 19.26 6.23
N LEU A 34 3.40 19.50 6.96
CA LEU A 34 4.39 18.48 7.38
C LEU A 34 3.72 17.25 8.00
N PHE A 35 2.65 17.47 8.78
CA PHE A 35 1.87 16.40 9.39
C PHE A 35 1.25 15.44 8.34
N LEU A 36 0.74 15.98 7.23
CA LEU A 36 0.15 15.18 6.16
C LEU A 36 1.23 14.42 5.37
N LYS A 37 2.42 15.00 5.19
CA LYS A 37 3.57 14.30 4.59
C LYS A 37 4.00 13.10 5.44
N ILE A 38 4.09 13.28 6.75
CA ILE A 38 4.40 12.19 7.71
C ILE A 38 3.31 11.10 7.65
N ALA A 39 2.03 11.50 7.65
CA ALA A 39 0.93 10.55 7.53
C ALA A 39 0.99 9.75 6.21
N GLY A 40 1.27 10.43 5.09
CA GLY A 40 1.49 9.79 3.78
C GLY A 40 2.67 8.81 3.79
N MET A 41 3.74 9.14 4.51
CA MET A 41 4.89 8.25 4.72
C MET A 41 4.53 7.01 5.51
N SER A 42 3.79 7.16 6.62
CA SER A 42 3.35 6.04 7.45
C SER A 42 2.40 5.10 6.70
N ILE A 43 1.52 5.65 5.86
CA ILE A 43 0.63 4.83 4.99
C ILE A 43 1.45 4.09 3.93
N SER A 44 2.40 4.75 3.29
CA SER A 44 3.28 4.14 2.28
C SER A 44 4.08 2.97 2.86
N LEU A 45 4.66 3.15 4.04
CA LEU A 45 5.41 2.11 4.75
C LEU A 45 4.53 0.91 5.07
N GLN A 46 3.33 1.13 5.62
CA GLN A 46 2.40 0.04 5.93
C GLN A 46 1.93 -0.70 4.68
N ALA A 47 1.58 0.03 3.61
CA ALA A 47 1.16 -0.55 2.35
C ALA A 47 2.29 -1.38 1.70
N GLY A 48 3.53 -0.86 1.72
CA GLY A 48 4.71 -1.56 1.24
C GLY A 48 4.98 -2.85 2.03
N PHE A 49 4.90 -2.79 3.36
CA PHE A 49 5.07 -3.97 4.21
C PHE A 49 4.00 -5.03 3.95
N ALA A 50 2.74 -4.61 3.79
CA ALA A 50 1.64 -5.50 3.46
C ALA A 50 1.80 -6.14 2.07
N LEU A 51 2.32 -5.40 1.08
CA LEU A 51 2.65 -5.93 -0.25
C LEU A 51 3.77 -6.97 -0.20
N LEU A 52 4.84 -6.70 0.55
CA LEU A 52 5.94 -7.65 0.75
C LEU A 52 5.43 -8.93 1.43
N TYR A 53 4.62 -8.78 2.48
CA TYR A 53 4.00 -9.92 3.17
C TYR A 53 3.13 -10.74 2.21
N PHE A 54 2.26 -10.08 1.43
CA PHE A 54 1.45 -10.75 0.40
C PHE A 54 2.30 -11.43 -0.67
N GLY A 55 3.39 -10.80 -1.11
CA GLY A 55 4.30 -11.34 -2.12
C GLY A 55 5.00 -12.61 -1.63
N VAL A 56 5.61 -12.55 -0.44
CA VAL A 56 6.32 -13.68 0.18
C VAL A 56 5.36 -14.84 0.49
N TYR A 57 4.18 -14.56 1.04
CA TYR A 57 3.18 -15.61 1.31
C TYR A 57 2.59 -16.23 0.04
N ARG A 58 2.47 -15.46 -1.04
CA ARG A 58 2.01 -15.98 -2.33
C ARG A 58 3.07 -16.86 -2.99
N GLN A 59 4.35 -16.55 -2.83
CA GLN A 59 5.46 -17.31 -3.40
C GLN A 59 5.69 -18.65 -2.67
N LYS A 60 5.29 -18.76 -1.40
CA LYS A 60 5.36 -20.00 -0.60
C LYS A 60 4.17 -20.97 -0.79
N ARG A 61 3.17 -20.64 -1.62
CA ARG A 61 2.00 -21.48 -1.93
C ARG A 61 2.06 -21.98 -3.36
#